data_AF-A0A956WXT3-F1
#
_entry.id   AF-A0A956WXT3-F1
#
_cell.length_a   1.000
_cell.length_b   1.000
_cell.length_c   1.000
_cell.angle_alpha   90.00
_cell.angle_beta   90.00
_cell.angle_gamma   90.00
#
_symmetry.space_group_name_H-M   'P 1'
#
loop_
_entity.id
_entity.type
_entity.pdbx_description
1 polymer ?
#
loop_
_entity_poly.entity_id
_entity_poly.type
_entity_poly.pdbx_seq_one_letter_code
_entity_poly.pdbx_strand_id
1 'polypeptide(L)'
;MMRQLVRLALAICVVVALCGSTVAVFAQSGGPYGLSWHNIGPGGASTGGNYGLNAAIGQPDAGAMSGGVYTLSGGFLAAGPACALPGDLNHDGQVTVIDIQMIASAWPQSSATFPYDQNGDGDLDIQDIILVTAQFGDVC
;
A
#
# COMPACT_ATOMS: atom_id res chain seq x y z
N MET A 1 -80.22 21.89 -4.21
CA MET A 1 -79.37 22.93 -3.59
C MET A 1 -78.68 22.45 -2.29
N MET A 2 -79.41 22.02 -1.26
CA MET A 2 -78.83 21.68 0.06
C MET A 2 -77.80 20.52 0.05
N ARG A 3 -78.00 19.47 -0.77
CA ARG A 3 -77.04 18.34 -0.90
C ARG A 3 -75.71 18.72 -1.58
N GLN A 4 -75.70 19.72 -2.45
CA GLN A 4 -74.47 20.20 -3.11
C GLN A 4 -73.65 21.07 -2.16
N LEU A 5 -74.30 21.88 -1.33
CA LEU A 5 -73.65 22.71 -0.31
C LEU A 5 -72.95 21.86 0.75
N VAL A 6 -73.58 20.76 1.21
CA VAL A 6 -72.96 19.83 2.18
C VAL A 6 -71.73 19.13 1.60
N ARG A 7 -71.76 18.73 0.32
CA ARG A 7 -70.61 18.11 -0.36
C ARG A 7 -69.45 19.08 -0.52
N LEU A 8 -69.75 20.35 -0.87
CA LEU A 8 -68.74 21.39 -1.00
C LEU A 8 -68.09 21.72 0.34
N ALA A 9 -68.89 21.84 1.41
CA ALA A 9 -68.38 22.07 2.76
C ALA A 9 -67.50 20.92 3.25
N LEU A 10 -67.89 19.67 3.00
CA LEU A 10 -67.09 18.51 3.35
C LEU A 10 -65.76 18.47 2.58
N ALA A 11 -65.79 18.76 1.27
CA ALA A 11 -64.58 18.82 0.45
C ALA A 11 -63.62 19.91 0.94
N ILE A 12 -64.14 21.08 1.32
CA ILE A 12 -63.33 22.17 1.89
C ILE A 12 -62.73 21.76 3.24
N CYS A 13 -63.52 21.14 4.13
CA CYS A 13 -63.00 20.65 5.42
C CYS A 13 -61.89 19.60 5.24
N VAL A 14 -62.02 18.69 4.27
CA VAL A 14 -61.00 17.69 3.97
C VAL A 14 -59.73 18.35 3.45
N VAL A 15 -59.83 19.30 2.52
CA VAL A 15 -58.66 20.02 1.99
C VAL A 15 -57.95 20.81 3.10
N VAL A 16 -58.70 21.49 3.98
CA VAL A 16 -58.12 22.21 5.12
C VAL A 16 -57.44 21.25 6.10
N ALA A 17 -58.02 20.09 6.37
CA ALA A 17 -57.42 19.08 7.24
C ALA A 17 -56.12 18.51 6.65
N LEU A 18 -56.07 18.24 5.34
CA LEU A 18 -54.85 17.77 4.67
C LEU A 18 -53.77 18.86 4.60
N CYS A 19 -54.14 20.11 4.32
CA CYS A 19 -53.20 21.24 4.27
C CYS A 19 -52.66 21.62 5.66
N GLY A 20 -53.42 21.39 6.73
CA GLY A 20 -52.99 21.64 8.11
C GLY A 20 -52.02 20.58 8.68
N SER A 21 -51.86 19.43 8.01
CA SER A 21 -51.01 18.32 8.46
C SER A 21 -49.58 18.33 7.91
N THR A 22 -49.03 19.48 7.53
CA THR A 22 -47.63 19.59 7.11
C THR A 22 -46.68 19.40 8.30
N VAL A 23 -46.46 18.14 8.67
CA VAL A 23 -45.36 17.77 9.56
C VAL A 23 -44.08 18.23 8.87
N ALA A 24 -43.34 19.13 9.51
CA ALA A 24 -42.05 19.57 9.01
C ALA A 24 -41.13 18.34 8.90
N VAL A 25 -40.90 17.87 7.67
CA VAL A 25 -39.88 16.86 7.39
C VAL A 25 -38.54 17.59 7.44
N PHE A 26 -37.95 17.66 8.62
CA PHE A 26 -36.56 18.06 8.75
C PHE A 26 -35.67 16.96 8.16
N ALA A 27 -34.63 17.32 7.42
CA ALA A 27 -33.56 16.38 7.12
C ALA A 27 -33.02 15.85 8.46
N GLN A 28 -32.92 14.53 8.62
CA GLN A 28 -32.37 13.93 9.84
C GLN A 28 -30.93 14.42 10.04
N SER A 29 -30.73 15.29 11.03
CA SER A 29 -29.42 15.59 11.59
C SER A 29 -29.48 15.30 13.09
N GLY A 30 -28.62 14.39 13.55
CA GLY A 30 -28.59 13.97 14.95
C GLY A 30 -29.37 12.67 15.25
N GLY A 31 -28.67 11.77 15.94
CA GLY A 31 -29.04 10.42 16.37
C GLY A 31 -27.80 9.78 17.03
N PRO A 32 -27.82 8.50 17.46
CA PRO A 32 -26.61 7.85 17.98
C PRO A 32 -25.50 7.69 16.91
N TYR A 33 -25.86 7.88 15.64
CA TYR A 33 -24.95 7.82 14.51
C TYR A 33 -24.49 9.23 14.11
N GLY A 34 -23.18 9.47 14.14
CA GLY A 34 -22.56 10.70 13.66
C GLY A 34 -22.27 10.61 12.17
N LEU A 35 -22.72 11.62 11.40
CA LEU A 35 -22.31 11.81 10.01
C LEU A 35 -21.12 12.79 9.97
N SER A 36 -19.98 12.35 10.48
CA SER A 36 -18.75 13.12 10.42
C SER A 36 -18.11 12.99 9.04
N TRP A 37 -17.72 14.12 8.47
CA TRP A 37 -16.97 14.11 7.22
C TRP A 37 -15.55 13.59 7.46
N HIS A 38 -15.12 12.68 6.59
CA HIS A 38 -13.76 12.16 6.57
C HIS A 38 -13.25 12.07 5.13
N ASN A 39 -11.95 12.32 4.95
CA ASN A 39 -11.22 12.02 3.72
C ASN A 39 -10.11 11.02 4.03
N ILE A 40 -9.95 10.02 3.17
CA ILE A 40 -8.85 9.06 3.24
C ILE A 40 -7.77 9.59 2.29
N GLY A 41 -6.66 10.06 2.86
CA GLY A 41 -5.51 10.51 2.08
C GLY A 41 -4.80 9.33 1.38
N PRO A 42 -3.87 9.61 0.44
CA PRO A 42 -3.16 8.58 -0.31
C PRO A 42 -2.16 7.75 0.54
N GLY A 43 -2.03 8.03 1.83
CA GLY A 43 -0.93 7.58 2.69
C GLY A 43 -0.06 8.77 3.12
N GLY A 44 1.20 8.50 3.48
CA GLY A 44 2.19 9.52 3.84
C GLY A 44 3.31 9.00 4.73
N ALA A 45 4.21 9.92 5.10
CA ALA A 45 5.26 9.67 6.08
C ALA A 45 4.71 9.74 7.51
N SER A 46 5.13 8.82 8.35
CA SER A 46 4.86 8.76 9.79
C SER A 46 6.15 8.48 10.53
N THR A 47 6.34 9.06 11.71
CA THR A 47 7.55 8.88 12.52
C THR A 47 7.20 8.57 13.97
N GLY A 48 8.05 7.80 14.64
CA GLY A 48 7.92 7.45 16.04
C GLY A 48 9.26 7.03 16.63
N GLY A 49 9.82 7.85 17.52
CA GLY A 49 11.19 7.63 18.02
C GLY A 49 12.20 7.67 16.88
N ASN A 50 13.04 6.63 16.78
CA ASN A 50 14.05 6.49 15.72
C ASN A 50 13.48 5.86 14.43
N TYR A 51 12.18 5.56 14.37
CA TYR A 51 11.57 4.89 13.23
C TYR A 51 10.81 5.87 12.36
N GLY A 52 10.95 5.71 11.05
CA GLY A 52 10.16 6.39 10.03
C GLY A 52 9.51 5.37 9.10
N LEU A 53 8.24 5.58 8.77
CA LEU A 53 7.47 4.80 7.82
C LEU A 53 6.98 5.74 6.72
N ASN A 54 7.10 5.34 5.45
CA ASN A 54 6.42 6.00 4.35
C ASN A 54 5.46 4.99 3.73
N ALA A 55 4.16 5.29 3.72
CA ALA A 55 3.12 4.36 3.31
C ALA A 55 2.24 4.97 2.22
N ALA A 56 1.72 4.12 1.33
CA ALA A 56 0.74 4.47 0.32
C ALA A 56 -0.46 3.52 0.42
N ILE A 57 -1.67 4.06 0.36
CA ILE A 57 -2.90 3.26 0.39
C ILE A 57 -3.16 2.70 -1.01
N GLY A 58 -3.65 1.44 -1.09
CA GLY A 58 -4.10 0.84 -2.34
C GLY A 58 -3.03 0.12 -3.14
N GLN A 59 -2.03 -0.46 -2.45
CA GLN A 59 -0.96 -1.24 -3.10
C GLN A 59 -0.91 -2.71 -2.63
N PRO A 60 -1.99 -3.50 -2.75
CA PRO A 60 -1.99 -4.90 -2.32
C PRO A 60 -0.99 -5.77 -3.11
N ASP A 61 -0.67 -5.38 -4.35
CA ASP A 61 0.27 -6.08 -5.23
C ASP A 61 1.65 -5.38 -5.29
N ALA A 62 1.92 -4.39 -4.42
CA ALA A 62 3.27 -3.86 -4.28
C ALA A 62 4.13 -4.84 -3.50
N GLY A 63 5.35 -5.05 -3.96
CA GLY A 63 6.20 -6.12 -3.46
C GLY A 63 7.18 -6.62 -4.50
N ALA A 64 8.17 -7.39 -4.03
CA ALA A 64 8.98 -8.22 -4.91
C ALA A 64 8.13 -9.39 -5.41
N MET A 65 8.07 -9.56 -6.73
CA MET A 65 7.49 -10.70 -7.42
C MET A 65 8.62 -11.44 -8.12
N SER A 66 8.62 -12.77 -8.07
CA SER A 66 9.62 -13.59 -8.73
C SER A 66 8.99 -14.63 -9.66
N GLY A 67 9.69 -14.97 -10.74
CA GLY A 67 9.28 -15.98 -11.70
C GLY A 67 10.47 -16.45 -12.54
N GLY A 68 10.91 -17.70 -12.32
CA GLY A 68 12.13 -18.21 -12.94
C GLY A 68 13.37 -17.44 -12.45
N VAL A 69 14.15 -16.91 -13.40
CA VAL A 69 15.34 -16.08 -13.12
C VAL A 69 15.05 -14.57 -13.06
N TYR A 70 13.77 -14.18 -13.09
CA TYR A 70 13.37 -12.79 -13.13
C TYR A 70 12.75 -12.36 -11.81
N THR A 71 13.11 -11.16 -11.37
CA THR A 71 12.52 -10.45 -10.23
C THR A 71 11.95 -9.12 -10.71
N LEU A 72 10.79 -8.75 -10.17
CA LEU A 72 10.09 -7.50 -10.44
C LEU A 72 9.67 -6.90 -9.10
N SER A 73 10.19 -5.72 -8.76
CA SER A 73 9.62 -4.92 -7.67
C SER A 73 8.48 -4.07 -8.25
N GLY A 74 7.25 -4.42 -7.87
CA GLY A 74 6.05 -3.68 -8.21
C GLY A 74 5.66 -2.70 -7.09
N GLY A 75 4.96 -1.62 -7.45
CA GLY A 75 4.47 -0.62 -6.51
C GLY A 75 4.88 0.80 -6.86
N PHE A 76 4.19 1.77 -6.25
CA PHE A 76 4.55 3.20 -6.31
C PHE A 76 5.61 3.50 -5.26
N LEU A 77 5.38 2.98 -4.05
CA LEU A 77 6.45 2.67 -3.14
C LEU A 77 6.99 1.33 -3.62
N ALA A 78 8.05 1.33 -4.42
CA ALA A 78 8.77 0.09 -4.68
C ALA A 78 9.04 -0.55 -3.31
N ALA A 79 8.59 -1.78 -3.11
CA ALA A 79 9.09 -2.55 -1.99
C ALA A 79 10.59 -2.66 -2.27
N GLY A 80 11.38 -1.85 -1.58
CA GLY A 80 12.78 -2.17 -1.38
C GLY A 80 12.84 -3.59 -0.81
N PRO A 81 13.98 -4.28 -0.94
CA PRO A 81 14.13 -5.59 -0.32
C PRO A 81 13.71 -5.48 1.15
N ALA A 82 13.00 -6.50 1.66
CA ALA A 82 12.36 -6.49 2.99
C ALA A 82 13.34 -6.04 4.10
N CYS A 83 14.62 -6.28 3.85
CA CYS A 83 15.76 -5.63 4.45
C CYS A 83 16.90 -5.52 3.40
N ALA A 84 17.90 -4.68 3.62
CA ALA A 84 19.13 -4.71 2.81
C ALA A 84 20.21 -5.47 3.60
N LEU A 85 20.48 -6.72 3.21
CA LEU A 85 21.67 -7.45 3.66
C LEU A 85 22.78 -7.20 2.62
N PRO A 86 23.99 -6.78 3.01
CA PRO A 86 25.03 -6.44 2.03
C PRO A 86 25.40 -7.61 1.10
N GLY A 87 25.22 -8.86 1.54
CA GLY A 87 25.52 -10.08 0.79
C GLY A 87 24.29 -10.74 0.15
N ASP A 88 23.09 -10.16 0.29
CA ASP A 88 21.87 -10.61 -0.41
C ASP A 88 21.86 -9.94 -1.77
N LEU A 89 22.46 -10.61 -2.74
CA LEU A 89 22.70 -10.05 -4.07
C LEU A 89 21.48 -10.21 -4.97
N ASN A 90 20.64 -11.21 -4.70
CA ASN A 90 19.40 -11.45 -5.46
C ASN A 90 18.18 -10.72 -4.86
N HIS A 91 18.37 -10.08 -3.70
CA HIS A 91 17.38 -9.32 -2.94
C HIS A 91 16.18 -10.16 -2.48
N ASP A 92 16.42 -11.41 -2.08
CA ASP A 92 15.38 -12.33 -1.59
C ASP A 92 15.22 -12.35 -0.06
N GLY A 93 16.02 -11.56 0.66
CA GLY A 93 15.99 -11.43 2.11
C GLY A 93 16.91 -12.41 2.85
N GLN A 94 17.71 -13.22 2.13
CA GLN A 94 18.61 -14.19 2.72
C GLN A 94 19.97 -14.18 2.02
N VAL A 95 21.05 -14.35 2.78
CA VAL A 95 22.38 -14.58 2.21
C VAL A 95 22.65 -16.09 2.17
N THR A 96 22.59 -16.68 0.98
CA THR A 96 22.70 -18.12 0.77
C THR A 96 23.78 -18.48 -0.25
N VAL A 97 23.85 -19.77 -0.59
CA VAL A 97 24.75 -20.25 -1.64
C VAL A 97 24.36 -19.68 -3.01
N ILE A 98 23.10 -19.25 -3.17
CA ILE A 98 22.63 -18.62 -4.40
C ILE A 98 23.38 -17.31 -4.64
N ASP A 99 23.59 -16.49 -3.61
CA ASP A 99 24.32 -15.21 -3.73
C ASP A 99 25.79 -15.42 -4.11
N ILE A 100 26.44 -16.38 -3.47
CA ILE A 100 27.81 -16.79 -3.82
C ILE A 100 27.85 -17.32 -5.26
N GLN A 101 26.87 -18.13 -5.66
CA GLN A 101 26.79 -18.68 -7.01
C GLN A 101 26.62 -17.58 -8.06
N MET A 102 25.96 -16.47 -7.74
CA MET A 102 25.83 -15.36 -8.69
C MET A 102 27.19 -14.74 -9.04
N ILE A 103 28.04 -14.48 -8.04
CA ILE A 103 29.42 -14.04 -8.27
C ILE A 103 30.19 -15.12 -9.04
N ALA A 104 30.17 -16.37 -8.56
CA ALA A 104 30.89 -17.47 -9.18
C ALA A 104 30.49 -17.73 -10.65
N SER A 105 29.23 -17.44 -11.02
CA SER A 105 28.74 -17.61 -12.40
C SER A 105 29.28 -16.57 -13.38
N ALA A 106 29.69 -15.41 -12.88
CA ALA A 106 30.30 -14.33 -13.66
C ALA A 106 31.84 -14.36 -13.60
N TRP A 107 32.41 -15.14 -12.68
CA TRP A 107 33.86 -15.17 -12.41
C TRP A 107 34.66 -15.95 -13.48
N PRO A 108 35.83 -15.45 -13.95
CA PRO A 108 36.42 -14.12 -13.76
C PRO A 108 36.06 -13.06 -14.80
N GLN A 109 35.94 -11.81 -14.32
CA GLN A 109 35.76 -10.61 -15.13
C GLN A 109 36.63 -9.47 -14.59
N SER A 110 37.33 -8.76 -15.47
CA SER A 110 38.20 -7.62 -15.14
C SER A 110 37.54 -6.27 -15.43
N SER A 111 36.21 -6.25 -15.39
CA SER A 111 35.34 -5.08 -15.63
C SER A 111 34.00 -5.36 -14.96
N ALA A 112 34.05 -5.69 -13.68
CA ALA A 112 32.89 -6.13 -12.92
C ALA A 112 31.94 -4.96 -12.64
N THR A 113 30.64 -5.24 -12.55
CA THR A 113 29.62 -4.24 -12.21
C THR A 113 28.90 -4.63 -10.92
N PHE A 114 28.45 -3.63 -10.17
CA PHE A 114 27.48 -3.84 -9.10
C PHE A 114 26.26 -4.63 -9.65
N PRO A 115 25.73 -5.63 -8.92
CA PRO A 115 25.99 -5.93 -7.51
C PRO A 115 27.04 -7.02 -7.27
N TYR A 116 27.88 -7.43 -8.23
CA TYR A 116 28.78 -8.57 -8.01
C TYR A 116 30.18 -8.20 -7.50
N ASP A 117 30.69 -7.03 -7.89
CA ASP A 117 31.87 -6.41 -7.28
C ASP A 117 31.50 -5.85 -5.90
N GLN A 118 31.90 -6.55 -4.84
CA GLN A 118 31.55 -6.23 -3.45
C GLN A 118 32.51 -5.25 -2.81
N ASN A 119 33.80 -5.29 -3.20
CA ASN A 119 34.82 -4.42 -2.61
C ASN A 119 35.02 -3.12 -3.41
N GLY A 120 34.42 -3.02 -4.60
CA GLY A 120 34.46 -1.87 -5.49
C GLY A 120 35.79 -1.68 -6.22
N ASP A 121 36.59 -2.73 -6.35
CA ASP A 121 37.94 -2.64 -6.94
C ASP A 121 37.96 -2.79 -8.47
N GLY A 122 36.80 -3.07 -9.08
CA GLY A 122 36.59 -3.10 -10.52
C GLY A 122 36.81 -4.46 -11.17
N ASP A 123 37.29 -5.45 -10.40
CA ASP A 123 37.43 -6.83 -10.83
C ASP A 123 36.43 -7.72 -10.08
N LEU A 124 36.16 -8.91 -10.61
CA LEU A 124 35.39 -9.93 -9.92
C LEU A 124 36.37 -11.02 -9.52
N ASP A 125 36.62 -11.17 -8.22
CA ASP A 125 37.61 -12.09 -7.68
C ASP A 125 37.18 -12.81 -6.39
N ILE A 126 38.12 -13.49 -5.73
CA ILE A 126 37.82 -14.24 -4.52
C ILE A 126 37.43 -13.34 -3.34
N GLN A 127 37.87 -12.08 -3.32
CA GLN A 127 37.54 -11.12 -2.28
C GLN A 127 36.05 -10.80 -2.29
N ASP A 128 35.42 -10.73 -3.46
CA ASP A 128 33.97 -10.54 -3.56
C ASP A 128 33.20 -11.72 -2.96
N ILE A 129 33.64 -12.93 -3.27
CA ILE A 129 33.06 -14.15 -2.68
C ILE A 129 33.27 -14.16 -1.16
N ILE A 130 34.45 -13.77 -0.68
CA ILE A 130 34.75 -13.71 0.76
C ILE A 130 33.82 -12.71 1.46
N LEU A 131 33.53 -11.57 0.85
CA LEU A 131 32.64 -10.56 1.42
C LEU A 131 31.19 -11.07 1.55
N VAL A 132 30.66 -11.75 0.53
CA VAL A 132 29.33 -12.39 0.62
C VAL A 132 29.33 -13.55 1.61
N THR A 133 30.35 -14.40 1.56
CA THR A 133 30.45 -15.59 2.44
C THR A 133 30.57 -15.21 3.91
N ALA A 134 31.14 -14.04 4.23
CA ALA A 134 31.21 -13.53 5.59
C ALA A 134 29.84 -13.28 6.23
N GLN A 135 28.79 -13.15 5.42
CA GLN A 135 27.41 -12.90 5.83
C GLN A 135 26.49 -14.11 5.60
N PHE A 136 27.06 -15.26 5.25
CA PHE A 136 26.27 -16.44 4.90
C PHE A 136 25.35 -16.87 6.05
N GLY A 137 24.07 -17.06 5.72
CA GLY A 137 23.03 -17.42 6.67
C GLY A 137 22.33 -16.24 7.34
N ASP A 138 22.73 -15.00 7.04
CA ASP A 138 21.97 -13.82 7.45
C ASP A 138 20.59 -13.85 6.77
N VAL A 139 19.55 -13.51 7.55
CA VAL A 139 18.16 -13.48 7.11
C VAL A 139 17.45 -12.26 7.69
N CYS A 140 16.49 -11.73 6.94
CA CYS A 140 15.35 -11.01 7.48
C CYS A 140 14.04 -11.75 7.15
#